data_AF-A0A6B3EYM5-F1
#
_entry.id   AF-A0A6B3EYM5-F1
#
_cell.length_a   1.000
_cell.length_b   1.000
_cell.length_c   1.000
_cell.angle_alpha   90.00
_cell.angle_beta   90.00
_cell.angle_gamma   90.00
#
_symmetry.space_group_name_H-M   'P 1'
#
loop_
_entity.id
_entity.type
_entity.pdbx_description
1 polymer ?
#
loop_
_entity_poly.entity_id
_entity_poly.type
_entity_poly.pdbx_seq_one_letter_code
_entity_poly.pdbx_strand_id
1 'polypeptide(L)' 'VAGYVKVAAPGDDEPYLTETRALLELAHDLGAGFVRVFPGGGTEQSEAEADALAERRLGLAAEHAAALGVRILLETHDS' A
#
# COMPACT_ATOMS: atom_id res chain seq x y z
N VAL A 1 -2.37 -8.87 8.50
CA VAL A 1 -3.54 -7.99 8.80
C VAL A 1 -4.14 -7.49 7.49
N ALA A 2 -5.43 -7.19 7.43
CA ALA A 2 -6.08 -6.67 6.22
C ALA A 2 -6.52 -5.21 6.44
N GLY A 3 -5.97 -4.29 5.66
CA GLY A 3 -6.47 -2.93 5.51
C GLY A 3 -7.15 -2.75 4.15
N TYR A 4 -7.74 -1.57 3.92
CA TYR A 4 -8.37 -1.21 2.64
C TYR A 4 -7.59 -0.13 1.89
N VAL A 5 -6.29 -0.03 2.19
CA VAL A 5 -5.36 0.90 1.53
C VAL A 5 -5.32 0.61 0.03
N LYS A 6 -5.45 1.68 -0.76
CA LYS A 6 -5.38 1.67 -2.22
C LYS A 6 -4.13 2.38 -2.69
N VAL A 7 -3.18 1.65 -3.28
CA VAL A 7 -1.85 2.19 -3.63
C VAL A 7 -1.91 3.25 -4.72
N ALA A 8 -2.86 3.14 -5.65
CA ALA A 8 -3.05 4.05 -6.77
C ALA A 8 -4.26 4.97 -6.61
N ALA A 9 -4.88 5.07 -5.42
CA ALA A 9 -5.98 6.02 -5.23
C ALA A 9 -5.49 7.47 -5.44
N PRO A 10 -6.22 8.32 -6.21
CA PRO A 10 -5.84 9.71 -6.42
C PRO A 10 -5.64 10.48 -5.11
N GLY A 11 -4.73 11.46 -5.14
CA GLY A 11 -4.46 12.36 -4.01
C GLY A 11 -3.03 12.26 -3.48
N ASP A 12 -2.78 12.94 -2.36
CA ASP A 12 -1.46 13.06 -1.75
C ASP A 12 -0.95 11.72 -1.18
N ASP A 13 0.37 11.62 -0.98
CA ASP A 13 0.99 10.40 -0.45
C ASP A 13 0.82 10.24 1.06
N GLU A 14 0.72 11.35 1.81
CA GLU A 14 0.74 11.32 3.27
C GLU A 14 -0.39 10.48 3.89
N PRO A 15 -1.66 10.57 3.43
CA PRO A 15 -2.74 9.72 3.97
C PRO A 15 -2.46 8.22 3.74
N TYR A 16 -1.99 7.86 2.54
CA TYR A 16 -1.61 6.48 2.21
C TYR A 16 -0.47 5.99 3.10
N LEU A 17 0.59 6.79 3.26
CA LEU A 17 1.77 6.40 4.03
C LEU A 17 1.44 6.25 5.52
N THR A 18 0.62 7.15 6.06
CA THR A 18 0.17 7.11 7.46
C THR A 18 -0.60 5.83 7.74
N GLU A 19 -1.60 5.51 6.92
CA GLU A 19 -2.42 4.30 7.11
C GLU A 19 -1.57 3.03 6.91
N THR A 20 -0.72 3.00 5.88
CA THR A 20 0.14 1.84 5.59
C THR A 20 1.12 1.57 6.72
N ARG A 21 1.74 2.61 7.30
CA ARG A 21 2.64 2.47 8.45
C ARG A 21 1.93 1.89 9.67
N ALA A 22 0.76 2.43 10.02
CA ALA A 22 -0.04 1.92 11.13
C ALA A 22 -0.43 0.44 10.95
N LEU A 23 -0.74 0.02 9.73
CA LEU A 23 -1.05 -1.39 9.44
C LEU A 23 0.18 -2.30 9.52
N LEU A 24 1.36 -1.81 9.10
CA LEU A 24 2.61 -2.55 9.21
C LEU A 24 3.03 -2.72 10.68
N GLU A 25 2.93 -1.66 11.48
CA GLU A 25 3.16 -1.71 12.92
C GLU A 25 2.21 -2.68 13.61
N LEU A 26 0.90 -2.59 13.32
CA LEU A 26 -0.08 -3.52 13.85
C LEU A 26 0.20 -4.97 13.42
N ALA A 27 0.63 -5.20 12.17
CA ALA A 27 0.99 -6.53 11.71
C ALA A 27 2.22 -7.08 12.45
N HIS A 28 3.23 -6.23 12.70
CA HIS A 28 4.39 -6.57 13.50
C HIS A 28 3.99 -6.96 14.93
N ASP A 29 3.19 -6.12 15.59
CA ASP A 29 2.73 -6.34 16.98
C ASP A 29 1.92 -7.65 17.12
N LEU A 30 1.15 -8.01 16.09
CA LEU A 30 0.36 -9.24 16.05
C LEU A 30 1.16 -10.47 15.57
N GLY A 31 2.44 -10.30 15.18
CA GLY A 31 3.25 -11.37 14.60
C GLY A 31 2.80 -11.83 13.20
N ALA A 32 2.04 -11.00 12.49
CA ALA A 32 1.58 -11.29 11.14
C ALA A 32 2.67 -10.95 10.10
N GLY A 33 3.02 -11.93 9.25
CA GLY A 33 4.11 -11.74 8.27
C GLY A 33 3.77 -10.89 7.04
N PHE A 34 2.55 -10.34 6.95
CA PHE A 34 2.15 -9.46 5.83
C PHE A 34 0.92 -8.58 6.09
N VAL A 35 0.84 -7.50 5.30
CA VAL A 35 -0.34 -6.65 5.09
C VAL A 35 -0.76 -6.74 3.62
N ARG A 36 -2.07 -6.83 3.37
CA ARG A 36 -2.63 -6.76 2.01
C ARG A 36 -3.06 -5.33 1.68
N VAL A 37 -2.78 -4.88 0.47
CA VAL A 37 -3.22 -3.61 -0.12
C VAL A 37 -3.89 -3.84 -1.48
N PHE A 38 -4.59 -2.82 -2.00
CA PHE A 38 -5.33 -2.87 -3.25
C PHE A 38 -4.75 -1.90 -4.29
N PRO A 39 -4.96 -2.11 -5.61
CA PRO A 39 -4.54 -1.17 -6.65
C PRO A 39 -5.29 0.16 -6.50
N GLY A 40 -6.60 0.18 -6.77
CA GLY A 40 -7.45 1.34 -6.54
C GLY A 40 -7.22 2.54 -7.46
N GLY A 41 -6.61 2.32 -8.63
CA GLY A 41 -6.61 3.31 -9.71
C GLY A 41 -8.02 3.38 -10.30
N GLY A 42 -8.74 4.47 -10.05
CA GLY A 42 -10.09 4.68 -10.57
C GLY A 42 -10.10 5.13 -12.03
N THR A 43 -11.29 5.47 -12.55
CA THR A 43 -11.47 5.95 -13.93
C THR A 43 -11.07 7.43 -14.14
N GLU A 44 -10.64 8.12 -13.08
CA GLU A 44 -10.32 9.56 -13.10
C GLU A 44 -8.87 9.85 -13.49
N GLN A 45 -8.04 8.83 -13.67
CA GLN A 45 -6.64 8.94 -14.06
C GLN A 45 -6.29 7.87 -15.10
N SER A 46 -5.22 8.09 -15.86
CA SER A 46 -4.71 7.08 -16.79
C SER A 46 -4.07 5.89 -16.06
N GLU A 47 -4.01 4.74 -16.72
CA GLU A 47 -3.31 3.54 -16.20
C GLU A 47 -1.84 3.86 -15.87
N ALA A 48 -1.15 4.62 -16.73
CA ALA A 48 0.24 5.01 -16.51
C ALA A 48 0.42 5.90 -15.27
N GLU A 49 -0.52 6.81 -14.98
CA GLU A 49 -0.51 7.63 -13.76
C GLU A 49 -0.79 6.77 -12.53
N ALA A 50 -1.73 5.82 -12.62
CA ALA A 50 -2.04 4.89 -11.56
C ALA A 50 -0.83 4.01 -11.20
N ASP A 51 -0.14 3.47 -12.21
CA ASP A 51 1.05 2.64 -12.05
C ASP A 51 2.21 3.44 -11.43
N ALA A 52 2.48 4.64 -11.93
CA ALA A 52 3.52 5.51 -11.37
C ALA A 52 3.24 5.90 -9.91
N LEU A 53 1.97 6.09 -9.56
CA LEU A 53 1.54 6.37 -8.19
C LEU A 53 1.73 5.14 -7.29
N ALA A 54 1.32 3.96 -7.75
CA ALA A 54 1.48 2.70 -7.04
C ALA A 54 2.96 2.39 -6.80
N GLU A 55 3.82 2.51 -7.83
CA GLU A 55 5.26 2.27 -7.75
C GLU A 55 5.90 3.15 -6.68
N ARG A 56 5.66 4.47 -6.74
CA ARG A 56 6.22 5.43 -5.78
C ARG A 56 5.82 5.10 -4.34
N ARG A 57 4.54 4.85 -4.11
CA ARG A 57 3.97 4.58 -2.78
C ARG A 57 4.39 3.24 -2.21
N LEU A 58 4.47 2.20 -3.05
CA LEU A 58 5.01 0.91 -2.64
C LEU A 58 6.50 1.01 -2.31
N GLY A 59 7.28 1.75 -3.10
CA GLY A 59 8.70 2.01 -2.82
C GLY A 59 8.92 2.68 -1.46
N LEU A 60 8.17 3.76 -1.18
CA LEU A 60 8.24 4.48 0.10
C LEU A 60 7.84 3.60 1.30
N ALA A 61 6.85 2.72 1.13
CA ALA A 61 6.41 1.82 2.19
C ALA A 61 7.32 0.61 2.38
N ALA A 62 8.03 0.18 1.33
CA ALA A 62 8.87 -1.03 1.34
C ALA A 62 10.01 -0.95 2.36
N GLU A 63 10.66 0.21 2.50
CA GLU A 63 11.73 0.40 3.50
C GLU A 63 11.23 0.18 4.92
N HIS A 64 10.06 0.74 5.25
CA HIS A 64 9.44 0.60 6.56
C HIS A 64 8.96 -0.83 6.83
N ALA A 65 8.35 -1.45 5.82
CA ALA A 65 7.92 -2.85 5.89
C ALA A 65 9.11 -3.79 6.14
N ALA A 66 10.23 -3.56 5.44
CA ALA A 66 11.47 -4.31 5.63
C ALA A 66 12.05 -4.14 7.04
N ALA A 67 12.04 -2.93 7.59
CA ALA A 67 12.50 -2.67 8.96
C ALA A 67 11.68 -3.44 10.02
N LEU A 68 10.39 -3.65 9.77
CA LEU A 68 9.49 -4.39 10.66
C LEU A 68 9.45 -5.91 10.39
N GLY A 69 10.09 -6.38 9.32
CA GLY A 69 10.02 -7.78 8.88
C GLY A 69 8.64 -8.19 8.33
N VAL A 70 7.84 -7.23 7.88
CA VAL A 70 6.48 -7.44 7.36
C VAL A 70 6.47 -7.25 5.84
N ARG A 71 5.74 -8.08 5.10
CA ARG A 71 5.61 -7.96 3.64
C ARG A 71 4.34 -7.21 3.24
N ILE A 72 4.41 -6.45 2.14
CA ILE A 72 3.23 -5.86 1.49
C ILE A 72 2.84 -6.78 0.33
N LEU A 73 1.57 -7.19 0.30
CA LEU A 73 0.99 -7.97 -0.81
C LEU A 73 -0.03 -7.10 -1.54
N LEU A 74 0.27 -6.76 -2.80
CA LEU A 74 -0.68 -6.11 -3.69
C LEU A 74 -1.66 -7.16 -4.21
N GLU A 75 -2.93 -7.02 -3.88
CA GLU A 75 -3.97 -7.88 -4.42
C GLU A 75 -4.22 -7.53 -5.89
N THR A 76 -4.14 -8.52 -6.78
CA THR A 76 -4.58 -8.37 -8.16
C THR A 76 -6.10 -8.38 -8.16
N HIS A 77 -6.70 -7.25 -8.51
CA HIS A 77 -8.12 -7.15 -8.80
C HIS A 77 -8.27 -6.89 -10.30
N ASP A 78 -9.34 -7.38 -10.90
CA ASP A 78 -9.71 -6.98 -12.26
C ASP A 78 -9.99 -5.46 -12.22
N SER A 79 -9.09 -4.68 -12.82
CA SER A 79 -9.15 -3.22 -12.95
C SER A 79 -10.32 -2.77 -13.83
#